data_AF-A0A7V5R3E2-F1
#
_entry.id   AF-A0A7V5R3E2-F1
#
_cell.length_a   1.000
_cell.length_b   1.000
_cell.length_c   1.000
_cell.angle_alpha   90.00
_cell.angle_beta   90.00
_cell.angle_gamma   90.00
#
_symmetry.space_group_name_H-M   'P 1'
#
loop_
_entity.id
_entity.type
_entity.pdbx_description
1 polymer ?
#
loop_
_entity_poly.entity_id
_entity_poly.type
_entity_poly.pdbx_seq_one_letter_code
_entity_poly.pdbx_strand_id
1 'polypeptide(L)'
;RMASMMSPTIIEHCKNHMFDQKIALGTGGSNRIKTAMFQVIWHIIAENKTLDNAINLPRIHYENGVLDVEKGINSDTVELLESLYKNSTIWQQRSLYFGGINAVQAGSKHLAVSDSRRNGLGMVKLTI
;
A
#
# COMPACT_ATOMS: atom_id res chain seq x y z
N ARG A 1 -7.22 15.93 22.28
CA ARG A 1 -6.14 15.22 21.54
C ARG A 1 -6.06 15.81 20.13
N MET A 2 -4.88 15.80 19.50
CA MET A 2 -4.76 16.16 18.07
C MET A 2 -5.33 15.05 17.18
N ALA A 3 -5.97 15.44 16.08
CA ALA A 3 -6.45 14.50 15.07
C ALA A 3 -5.25 13.83 14.36
N SER A 4 -5.39 12.54 14.03
CA SER A 4 -4.35 11.75 13.38
C SER A 4 -4.94 10.87 12.30
N MET A 5 -4.18 10.68 11.22
CA MET A 5 -4.49 9.77 10.12
C MET A 5 -3.81 8.41 10.28
N MET A 6 -3.12 8.15 11.40
CA MET A 6 -2.52 6.86 11.66
C MET A 6 -3.59 5.76 11.68
N SER A 7 -3.37 4.72 10.89
CA SER A 7 -4.28 3.59 10.76
C SER A 7 -3.53 2.26 10.79
N PRO A 8 -2.82 1.92 11.90
CA PRO A 8 -2.23 0.60 12.05
C PRO A 8 -3.34 -0.47 11.93
N THR A 9 -3.12 -1.47 11.08
CA THR A 9 -4.18 -2.42 10.68
C THR A 9 -3.67 -3.85 10.81
N ILE A 10 -4.58 -4.75 11.23
CA ILE A 10 -4.40 -6.20 11.14
C ILE A 10 -5.49 -6.74 10.23
N ILE A 11 -5.11 -7.53 9.23
CA ILE A 11 -6.01 -8.32 8.38
C ILE A 11 -5.90 -9.76 8.84
N GLU A 12 -7.03 -10.40 9.11
CA GLU A 12 -7.10 -11.81 9.45
C GLU A 12 -7.88 -12.55 8.36
N HIS A 13 -7.24 -13.53 7.71
CA HIS A 13 -7.94 -14.47 6.84
C HIS A 13 -8.46 -15.62 7.69
N CYS A 14 -9.73 -15.96 7.52
CA CYS A 14 -10.39 -17.03 8.24
C CYS A 14 -10.91 -18.08 7.26
N LYS A 15 -10.45 -19.32 7.43
CA LYS A 15 -10.89 -20.48 6.66
C LYS A 15 -11.37 -21.55 7.63
N ASN A 16 -12.58 -22.06 7.42
CA ASN A 16 -13.22 -23.05 8.31
C ASN A 16 -13.25 -22.62 9.79
N HIS A 17 -13.55 -21.33 10.05
CA HIS A 17 -13.55 -20.74 11.39
C HIS A 17 -12.20 -20.71 12.11
N MET A 18 -11.09 -20.93 11.39
CA MET A 18 -9.72 -20.81 11.90
C MET A 18 -8.95 -19.74 11.13
N PHE A 19 -8.15 -18.93 11.84
CA PHE A 19 -7.26 -17.98 11.21
C PHE A 19 -6.02 -18.70 10.67
N ASP A 20 -5.86 -18.74 9.36
CA ASP A 20 -4.75 -19.40 8.66
C ASP A 20 -3.68 -18.40 8.18
N GLN A 21 -4.02 -17.12 8.10
CA GLN A 21 -3.11 -16.04 7.78
C GLN A 21 -3.47 -14.75 8.51
N LYS A 22 -2.46 -14.05 9.02
CA LYS A 22 -2.58 -12.70 9.58
C LYS A 22 -1.56 -11.77 8.93
N ILE A 23 -1.97 -10.55 8.63
CA ILE A 23 -1.10 -9.50 8.10
C ILE A 23 -1.23 -8.29 9.01
N ALA A 24 -0.13 -7.85 9.61
CA ALA A 24 -0.06 -6.55 10.27
C ALA A 24 0.65 -5.58 9.35
N LEU A 25 0.06 -4.40 9.13
CA LEU A 25 0.61 -3.39 8.23
C LEU A 25 0.31 -1.97 8.69
N GLY A 26 1.17 -1.04 8.29
CA GLY A 26 1.01 0.39 8.55
C GLY A 26 2.00 1.22 7.74
N THR A 27 1.76 2.53 7.70
CA THR A 27 2.61 3.49 6.99
C THR A 27 2.63 4.84 7.68
N GLY A 28 3.75 5.54 7.60
CA GLY A 28 3.79 6.99 7.76
C GLY A 28 3.35 7.70 6.47
N GLY A 29 2.94 8.97 6.54
CA GLY A 29 2.52 9.71 5.34
C GLY A 29 1.50 10.83 5.53
N SER A 30 1.18 11.23 6.78
CA SER A 30 0.19 12.28 7.06
C SER A 30 -1.17 11.94 6.40
N ASN A 31 -1.82 12.89 5.73
CA ASN A 31 -3.09 12.70 5.04
C ASN A 31 -3.10 11.64 3.94
N ARG A 32 -1.93 11.17 3.47
CA ARG A 32 -1.81 10.12 2.45
C ARG A 32 -1.86 8.70 3.01
N ILE A 33 -1.85 8.54 4.34
CA ILE A 33 -1.96 7.23 4.99
C ILE A 33 -3.23 6.51 4.51
N LYS A 34 -4.38 7.20 4.49
CA LYS A 34 -5.67 6.62 4.07
C LYS A 34 -5.64 6.05 2.65
N THR A 35 -5.08 6.78 1.68
CA THR A 35 -5.05 6.34 0.28
C THR A 35 -4.01 5.24 0.05
N ALA A 36 -2.86 5.32 0.70
CA ALA A 36 -1.82 4.30 0.60
C ALA A 36 -2.27 2.98 1.24
N MET A 37 -2.85 3.03 2.45
CA MET A 37 -3.41 1.86 3.13
C MET A 37 -4.56 1.24 2.32
N PHE A 38 -5.50 2.05 1.83
CA PHE A 38 -6.63 1.55 1.03
C PHE A 38 -6.16 0.76 -0.19
N GLN A 39 -5.25 1.30 -0.99
CA GLN A 39 -4.75 0.63 -2.21
C GLN A 39 -4.03 -0.69 -1.89
N VAL A 40 -3.17 -0.71 -0.87
CA VAL A 40 -2.47 -1.94 -0.48
C VAL A 40 -3.45 -3.00 0.03
N ILE A 41 -4.39 -2.61 0.89
CA ILE A 41 -5.42 -3.53 1.42
C ILE A 41 -6.32 -4.04 0.27
N TRP A 42 -6.72 -3.18 -0.65
CA TRP A 42 -7.49 -3.55 -1.84
C TRP A 42 -6.76 -4.61 -2.67
N HIS A 43 -5.49 -4.40 -2.97
CA HIS A 43 -4.70 -5.35 -3.74
C HIS A 43 -4.54 -6.70 -3.03
N ILE A 44 -4.44 -6.72 -1.69
CA ILE A 44 -4.38 -7.95 -0.90
C ILE A 44 -5.72 -8.69 -0.92
N ILE A 45 -6.82 -7.99 -0.64
CA ILE A 45 -8.12 -8.61 -0.37
C ILE A 45 -8.94 -8.82 -1.65
N ALA A 46 -9.06 -7.79 -2.49
CA ALA A 46 -9.92 -7.82 -3.68
C ALA A 46 -9.22 -8.47 -4.88
N GLU A 47 -7.90 -8.29 -4.99
CA GLU A 47 -7.13 -8.78 -6.15
C GLU A 47 -6.21 -9.96 -5.82
N ASN A 48 -6.23 -10.46 -4.58
CA ASN A 48 -5.44 -11.59 -4.11
C ASN A 48 -3.94 -11.49 -4.44
N LYS A 49 -3.38 -10.27 -4.47
CA LYS A 49 -1.96 -10.08 -4.73
C LYS A 49 -1.12 -10.51 -3.52
N THR A 50 0.09 -10.96 -3.79
CA THR A 50 1.08 -11.21 -2.74
C THR A 50 1.38 -9.92 -1.98
N LEU A 51 1.78 -10.05 -0.71
CA LEU A 51 2.10 -8.89 0.14
C LEU A 51 3.14 -7.97 -0.52
N ASP A 52 4.20 -8.56 -1.11
CA ASP A 52 5.25 -7.81 -1.79
C ASP A 52 4.74 -7.05 -3.01
N ASN A 53 3.94 -7.69 -3.86
CA ASN A 53 3.36 -7.04 -5.04
C ASN A 53 2.39 -5.93 -4.65
N ALA A 54 1.49 -6.19 -3.68
CA ALA A 54 0.52 -5.20 -3.23
C ALA A 54 1.20 -3.92 -2.68
N ILE A 55 2.32 -4.06 -1.97
CA ILE A 55 3.10 -2.92 -1.47
C ILE A 55 3.84 -2.21 -2.62
N ASN A 56 4.43 -2.95 -3.56
CA ASN A 56 5.31 -2.35 -4.57
C ASN A 56 4.58 -1.77 -5.79
N LEU A 57 3.28 -2.01 -5.95
CA LEU A 57 2.51 -1.38 -7.03
C LEU A 57 2.54 0.15 -6.95
N PRO A 58 2.54 0.85 -8.10
CA PRO A 58 2.36 2.31 -8.17
C PRO A 58 1.04 2.73 -7.52
N ARG A 59 1.02 3.91 -6.89
CA ARG A 59 -0.16 4.42 -6.18
C ARG A 59 -0.64 5.74 -6.75
N ILE A 60 -1.89 6.06 -6.45
CA ILE A 60 -2.48 7.38 -6.68
C ILE A 60 -2.86 8.03 -5.34
N HIS A 61 -2.92 9.36 -5.33
CA HIS A 61 -3.49 10.11 -4.21
C HIS A 61 -4.32 11.27 -4.74
N TYR A 62 -5.56 11.37 -4.27
CA TYR A 62 -6.43 12.50 -4.57
C TYR A 62 -6.77 13.23 -3.28
N GLU A 63 -6.46 14.52 -3.23
CA GLU A 63 -6.82 15.40 -2.12
C GLU A 63 -6.90 16.84 -2.62
N ASN A 64 -7.87 17.60 -2.11
CA ASN A 64 -8.04 19.03 -2.42
C ASN A 64 -8.07 19.39 -3.91
N GLY A 65 -8.66 18.52 -4.74
CA GLY A 65 -8.82 18.77 -6.17
C GLY A 65 -7.59 18.49 -7.03
N VAL A 66 -6.55 17.84 -6.47
CA VAL A 66 -5.35 17.43 -7.20
C VAL A 66 -5.20 15.92 -7.13
N LEU A 67 -4.99 15.30 -8.30
CA LEU A 67 -4.67 13.88 -8.44
C LEU A 67 -3.15 13.70 -8.67
N ASP A 68 -2.45 13.16 -7.69
CA ASP A 68 -1.08 12.68 -7.86
C ASP A 68 -1.07 11.23 -8.34
N VAL A 69 -0.34 10.97 -9.42
CA VAL A 69 -0.19 9.65 -10.03
C VAL A 69 1.28 9.27 -10.01
N GLU A 70 1.61 8.17 -9.33
CA GLU A 70 2.98 7.68 -9.25
C GLU A 70 3.44 7.01 -10.55
N LYS A 71 4.75 7.07 -10.82
CA LYS A 71 5.36 6.35 -11.95
C LYS A 71 5.04 4.86 -11.92
N GLY A 72 4.66 4.33 -13.08
CA GLY A 72 4.51 2.90 -13.35
C GLY A 72 3.06 2.47 -13.65
N ILE A 73 2.10 3.39 -13.55
CA ILE A 73 0.76 3.19 -14.09
C ILE A 73 0.84 3.22 -15.63
N ASN A 74 0.08 2.36 -16.30
CA ASN A 74 0.11 2.27 -17.77
C ASN A 74 -0.35 3.58 -18.44
N SER A 75 0.13 3.85 -19.66
CA SER A 75 -0.15 5.09 -20.40
C SER A 75 -1.65 5.33 -20.55
N ASP A 76 -2.40 4.30 -20.93
CA ASP A 76 -3.81 4.43 -21.24
C ASP A 76 -4.64 4.82 -20.00
N THR A 77 -4.28 4.30 -18.81
CA THR A 77 -4.92 4.73 -17.57
C THR A 77 -4.49 6.14 -17.18
N VAL A 78 -3.24 6.52 -17.41
CA VAL A 78 -2.78 7.89 -17.16
C VAL A 78 -3.56 8.88 -18.04
N GLU A 79 -3.66 8.64 -19.34
CA GLU A 79 -4.42 9.47 -20.27
C GLU A 79 -5.89 9.57 -19.87
N LEU A 80 -6.50 8.45 -19.48
CA LEU A 80 -7.86 8.44 -18.97
C LEU A 80 -7.99 9.30 -17.69
N LEU A 81 -7.07 9.16 -16.74
CA LEU A 81 -7.09 9.95 -15.50
C LEU A 81 -6.89 11.45 -15.78
N GLU A 82 -5.99 11.82 -16.69
CA GLU A 82 -5.80 13.22 -17.11
C GLU A 82 -7.05 13.80 -17.78
N SER A 83 -7.84 12.97 -18.51
CA SER A 83 -9.11 13.41 -19.08
C SER A 83 -10.22 13.61 -18.03
N LEU A 84 -10.17 12.86 -16.92
CA LEU A 84 -11.19 12.86 -15.87
C LEU A 84 -10.93 13.92 -14.77
N TYR A 85 -9.66 14.23 -14.50
CA TYR A 85 -9.27 15.12 -13.40
C TYR A 85 -8.64 16.41 -13.94
N LYS A 86 -9.25 17.56 -13.61
CA LYS A 86 -8.78 18.88 -14.08
C LYS A 86 -7.35 19.21 -13.65
N ASN A 87 -6.95 18.77 -12.46
CA ASN A 87 -5.58 18.93 -11.97
C ASN A 87 -5.01 17.56 -11.63
N SER A 88 -4.01 17.14 -12.39
CA SER A 88 -3.24 15.93 -12.13
C SER A 88 -1.75 16.24 -12.15
N THR A 89 -0.96 15.44 -11.45
CA THR A 89 0.50 15.47 -11.49
C THR A 89 1.01 14.06 -11.68
N ILE A 90 1.69 13.84 -12.82
CA ILE A 90 2.29 12.54 -13.15
C ILE A 90 3.76 12.56 -12.72
N TRP A 91 4.07 11.76 -11.71
CA TRP A 91 5.41 11.71 -11.13
C TRP A 91 6.35 10.87 -12.00
N GLN A 92 7.57 11.36 -12.20
CA GLN A 92 8.60 10.69 -13.04
C GLN A 92 9.42 9.63 -12.28
N GLN A 93 9.14 9.45 -10.99
CA GLN A 93 9.78 8.46 -10.13
C GLN A 93 8.85 7.99 -9.00
N ARG A 94 9.12 6.80 -8.45
CA ARG A 94 8.49 6.35 -7.22
C ARG A 94 8.96 7.24 -6.05
N SER A 95 8.07 7.51 -5.10
CA SER A 95 8.34 8.52 -4.05
C SER A 95 7.69 8.17 -2.72
N LEU A 96 8.39 8.46 -1.61
CA LEU A 96 7.85 8.37 -0.24
C LEU A 96 6.59 9.22 -0.02
N TYR A 97 6.32 10.17 -0.94
CA TYR A 97 5.08 10.92 -0.99
C TYR A 97 3.86 9.99 -0.92
N PHE A 98 3.90 8.90 -1.69
CA PHE A 98 2.82 7.89 -1.79
C PHE A 98 2.79 6.89 -0.63
N GLY A 99 3.44 7.22 0.49
CA GLY A 99 3.56 6.37 1.67
C GLY A 99 4.78 5.45 1.62
N GLY A 100 4.85 4.58 2.61
CA GLY A 100 5.89 3.57 2.75
C GLY A 100 5.41 2.49 3.71
N ILE A 101 4.65 1.53 3.18
CA ILE A 101 4.04 0.47 3.98
C ILE A 101 5.13 -0.46 4.50
N ASN A 102 5.12 -0.70 5.81
CA ASN A 102 5.80 -1.83 6.41
C ASN A 102 4.75 -2.85 6.82
N ALA A 103 5.00 -4.11 6.52
CA ALA A 103 4.07 -5.18 6.81
C ALA A 103 4.79 -6.47 7.20
N VAL A 104 4.12 -7.25 8.05
CA VAL A 104 4.50 -8.62 8.38
C VAL A 104 3.31 -9.54 8.14
N GLN A 105 3.59 -10.74 7.66
CA GLN A 105 2.61 -11.81 7.48
C GLN A 105 3.04 -13.02 8.31
N ALA A 106 2.08 -13.64 8.99
CA ALA A 106 2.24 -14.90 9.70
C ALA A 106 1.14 -15.88 9.29
N GLY A 107 1.45 -17.18 9.28
CA GLY A 107 0.55 -18.24 8.82
C GLY A 107 1.31 -19.28 7.99
N SER A 108 0.73 -19.68 6.86
CA SER A 108 1.37 -20.62 5.91
C SER A 108 2.74 -20.17 5.40
N LYS A 109 2.96 -18.85 5.34
CA LYS A 109 4.25 -18.22 5.04
C LYS A 109 4.49 -17.08 6.03
N HIS A 110 5.73 -16.96 6.48
CA HIS A 110 6.19 -15.82 7.27
C HIS A 110 6.92 -14.86 6.34
N LEU A 111 6.43 -13.63 6.23
CA LEU A 111 7.04 -12.58 5.41
C LEU A 111 7.19 -11.31 6.23
N ALA A 112 8.24 -10.56 5.96
CA ALA A 112 8.39 -9.19 6.41
C ALA A 112 8.76 -8.37 5.16
N VAL A 113 7.92 -7.41 4.82
CA VAL A 113 8.08 -6.57 3.62
C VAL A 113 8.11 -5.12 4.06
N SER A 114 9.08 -4.38 3.56
CA SER A 114 9.18 -2.93 3.73
C SER A 114 9.14 -2.25 2.37
N ASP A 115 8.43 -1.15 2.27
CA ASP A 115 8.27 -0.41 1.02
C ASP A 115 9.59 0.22 0.57
N SER A 116 10.01 -0.11 -0.65
CA SER A 116 11.22 0.42 -1.28
C SER A 116 11.22 1.95 -1.39
N ARG A 117 10.04 2.62 -1.39
CA ARG A 117 9.94 4.09 -1.33
C ARG A 117 10.61 4.70 -0.11
N ARG A 118 10.82 3.93 0.97
CA ARG A 118 11.49 4.36 2.20
C ARG A 118 12.78 3.60 2.49
N ASN A 119 13.28 2.81 1.54
CA ASN A 119 14.49 1.99 1.71
C ASN A 119 14.47 1.12 2.99
N GLY A 120 13.28 0.65 3.39
CA GLY A 120 13.14 -0.18 4.59
C GLY A 120 13.58 -1.63 4.33
N LEU A 121 13.80 -2.39 5.41
CA LEU A 121 14.19 -3.80 5.37
C LEU A 121 13.20 -4.64 6.18
N GLY A 122 12.77 -5.77 5.60
CA GLY A 122 12.04 -6.81 6.30
C GLY A 122 12.93 -8.02 6.56
N MET A 123 12.84 -8.60 7.76
CA MET A 123 13.56 -9.82 8.13
C MET A 123 12.60 -10.84 8.74
N VAL A 124 12.81 -12.10 8.38
CA VAL A 124 12.11 -13.26 8.96
C VAL A 124 13.17 -14.22 9.47
N LYS A 125 13.04 -14.65 10.73
CA LYS A 125 13.91 -15.70 11.27
C LYS A 125 13.42 -17.05 10.74
N LEU A 126 14.29 -17.78 10.07
CA LEU A 126 14.06 -19.19 9.76
C LEU A 126 14.28 -20.01 11.04
N THR A 127 13.25 -20.73 11.48
CA THR A 127 13.39 -21.73 12.53
C THR A 127 13.72 -23.04 11.83
N ILE A 128 14.95 -23.52 12.01
CA ILE A 128 15.43 -24.84 11.55
C ILE A 128 15.02 -25.89 12.58
#